data_AF-L1IHJ1-F1
#
_entry.id   AF-L1IHJ1-F1
#
_cell.length_a   1.000
_cell.length_b   1.000
_cell.length_c   1.000
_cell.angle_alpha   90.00
_cell.angle_beta   90.00
_cell.angle_gamma   90.00
#
_symmetry.space_group_name_H-M   'P 1'
#
loop_
_entity.id
_entity.type
_entity.pdbx_description
1 polymer ?
#
loop_
_entity_poly.entity_id
_entity_poly.type
_entity_poly.pdbx_seq_one_letter_code
_entity_poly.pdbx_strand_id
1 'polypeptide(L)' 'CPNDCNGHGTCEWGFCICDAGFKAVDCSELSCPQAQCSFSYSDHWLTCLECHNHGLCNTSGFCLCNQGWGGESCQLISC' A
#
# COMPACT_ATOMS: atom_id res chain seq x y z
N CYS A 1 -21.96 4.41 5.29
CA CYS A 1 -20.84 4.03 4.42
C CYS A 1 -21.06 2.63 3.89
N PRO A 2 -20.50 2.28 2.72
CA PRO A 2 -20.63 0.93 2.20
C PRO A 2 -19.92 -0.06 3.17
N ASN A 3 -20.58 -1.20 3.43
CA ASN A 3 -20.22 -2.27 4.40
C ASN A 3 -19.59 -1.83 5.74
N ASP A 4 -19.96 -0.65 6.25
CA ASP A 4 -19.37 -0.07 7.46
C ASP A 4 -17.82 -0.05 7.44
N CYS A 5 -17.26 0.23 6.25
CA CYS A 5 -15.82 0.22 6.01
C CYS A 5 -15.13 -1.11 6.39
N ASN A 6 -15.86 -2.23 6.35
CA ASN A 6 -15.43 -3.57 6.80
C ASN A 6 -14.82 -3.61 8.21
N GLY A 7 -15.09 -2.60 9.06
CA GLY A 7 -14.42 -2.46 10.35
C GLY A 7 -12.92 -2.15 10.27
N HIS A 8 -12.43 -1.75 9.10
CA HIS A 8 -11.04 -1.39 8.80
C HIS A 8 -10.90 0.10 8.43
N GLY A 9 -11.75 0.95 8.99
CA GLY A 9 -11.72 2.39 8.76
C GLY A 9 -12.82 3.13 9.49
N THR A 10 -12.81 4.45 9.34
CA THR A 10 -13.82 5.35 9.90
C THR A 10 -14.71 5.90 8.78
N CYS A 11 -16.03 5.85 8.98
CA CYS A 11 -16.98 6.44 8.05
C CYS A 11 -17.08 7.95 8.28
N GLU A 12 -16.64 8.75 7.31
CA GLU A 12 -16.70 10.21 7.37
C GLU A 12 -17.34 10.78 6.10
N TRP A 13 -18.38 11.62 6.24
CA TRP A 13 -19.10 12.25 5.12
C TRP A 13 -19.65 11.29 4.05
N GLY A 14 -19.90 10.03 4.41
CA GLY A 14 -20.36 9.00 3.48
C GLY A 14 -19.24 8.27 2.71
N PHE A 15 -17.98 8.64 2.97
CA PHE A 15 -16.78 7.98 2.46
C PHE A 15 -16.10 7.19 3.58
N CYS A 16 -15.45 6.08 3.23
CA CYS A 16 -14.63 5.33 4.18
C CYS A 16 -13.20 5.87 4.18
N ILE A 17 -12.76 6.36 5.34
CA ILE A 17 -11.37 6.66 5.62
C ILE A 17 -10.73 5.38 6.17
N CYS A 18 -10.00 4.66 5.33
CA CYS A 18 -9.42 3.37 5.69
C CYS A 18 -8.23 3.51 6.63
N ASP A 19 -8.09 2.54 7.55
CA ASP A 19 -6.92 2.39 8.39
C ASP A 19 -5.66 2.08 7.56
N ALA A 20 -4.49 2.36 8.12
CA ALA A 20 -3.21 2.07 7.46
C ALA A 20 -3.12 0.59 7.08
N GLY A 21 -2.84 0.31 5.81
CA GLY A 21 -2.84 -1.06 5.28
C GLY A 21 -4.17 -1.52 4.70
N PHE A 22 -5.19 -0.65 4.59
CA PHE A 22 -6.43 -0.91 3.86
C PHE A 22 -6.68 0.13 2.76
N LYS A 23 -7.38 -0.28 1.69
CA LYS A 23 -7.81 0.50 0.52
C LYS A 23 -9.18 0.00 0.02
N ALA A 24 -9.62 0.59 -1.08
CA ALA A 24 -10.95 0.46 -1.67
C ALA A 24 -12.02 1.30 -0.96
N VAL A 25 -13.15 1.50 -1.65
CA VAL A 25 -14.27 2.35 -1.21
C VAL A 25 -14.92 1.88 0.11
N ASP A 26 -14.69 0.61 0.46
CA ASP A 26 -15.19 -0.07 1.65
C ASP A 26 -14.08 -0.53 2.61
N CYS A 27 -12.81 -0.17 2.37
CA CYS A 27 -11.67 -0.69 3.13
C CYS A 27 -11.57 -2.22 3.15
N SER A 28 -12.12 -2.91 2.14
CA SER A 28 -12.11 -4.37 2.05
C SER A 28 -10.81 -4.95 1.52
N GLU A 29 -9.99 -4.12 0.86
CA GLU A 29 -8.72 -4.55 0.28
C GLU A 29 -7.58 -4.12 1.19
N LEU A 30 -6.59 -4.99 1.38
CA LEU A 30 -5.36 -4.56 2.01
C LEU A 30 -4.56 -3.67 1.05
N SER A 31 -4.18 -2.48 1.52
CA SER A 31 -3.14 -1.68 0.88
C SER A 31 -1.79 -2.18 1.37
N CYS A 32 -0.79 -2.19 0.49
CA CYS A 32 0.52 -2.66 0.91
C CYS A 32 1.07 -1.68 1.96
N PRO A 33 1.34 -2.11 3.20
CA PRO A 33 1.72 -1.23 4.30
C PRO A 33 3.07 -0.53 4.07
N GLN A 34 3.77 -0.85 2.99
CA GLN A 34 5.11 -0.37 2.69
C GLN A 34 5.22 0.34 1.34
N ALA A 35 4.09 0.87 0.84
CA ALA A 35 4.14 1.84 -0.24
C ALA A 35 4.83 3.10 0.28
N GLN A 36 6.11 3.25 -0.03
CA GLN A 36 6.84 4.48 0.27
C GLN A 36 6.36 5.53 -0.74
N CYS A 37 5.56 6.48 -0.27
CA CYS A 37 5.13 7.60 -1.09
C CYS A 37 6.18 8.71 -0.99
N SER A 38 6.97 8.84 -2.06
CA SER A 38 8.01 9.85 -2.20
C SER A 38 7.46 11.02 -3.00
N PHE A 39 7.49 12.23 -2.43
CA PHE A 39 7.16 13.44 -3.16
C PHE A 39 8.37 13.83 -4.03
N SER A 40 8.28 13.62 -5.34
CA SER A 40 9.31 14.08 -6.26
C SER A 40 9.11 15.58 -6.50
N TYR A 41 9.97 16.42 -5.93
CA TYR A 41 9.98 17.87 -6.21
C TYR A 41 10.31 18.20 -7.66
N SER A 42 10.97 17.27 -8.37
CA SER A 42 11.34 17.40 -9.78
C SER A 42 10.13 17.27 -10.71
N ASP A 43 9.22 16.35 -10.38
CA ASP A 43 8.03 16.02 -11.19
C ASP A 43 6.73 16.57 -10.58
N HIS A 44 6.84 17.25 -9.43
CA HIS A 44 5.73 17.75 -8.61
C HIS A 44 4.63 16.70 -8.39
N TRP A 45 5.02 15.42 -8.27
CA TRP A 45 4.12 14.27 -8.21
C TRP A 45 4.48 13.36 -7.04
N LEU A 46 3.42 12.84 -6.40
CA LEU A 46 3.52 11.87 -5.33
C LEU A 46 3.71 10.47 -5.96
N THR A 47 4.94 9.96 -5.96
CA THR A 47 5.20 8.58 -6.42
C THR A 47 5.01 7.63 -5.25
N CYS A 48 3.96 6.83 -5.28
CA CYS A 48 3.84 5.71 -4.35
C CYS A 48 4.44 4.47 -5.00
N LEU A 49 5.56 4.00 -4.44
CA LEU A 49 6.27 2.82 -4.92
C LEU A 49 5.92 1.64 -4.01
N GLU A 50 4.98 0.79 -4.45
CA GLU A 50 4.67 -0.46 -3.78
C GLU A 50 5.85 -1.44 -3.94
N CYS A 51 6.32 -2.03 -2.84
CA CYS A 51 7.44 -2.97 -2.83
C CYS A 51 8.68 -2.47 -3.60
N HIS A 52 8.98 -1.16 -3.52
CA HIS A 52 10.07 -0.49 -4.26
C HIS A 52 10.07 -0.70 -5.78
N ASN A 53 8.91 -1.05 -6.38
CA ASN A 53 8.82 -1.51 -7.77
C ASN A 53 9.60 -2.81 -8.07
N HIS A 54 10.10 -3.48 -7.02
CA HIS A 54 10.90 -4.68 -7.10
C HIS A 54 10.17 -5.92 -6.59
N GLY A 55 8.85 -5.86 -6.50
CA GLY A 55 8.04 -6.98 -6.08
C GLY A 55 6.55 -6.76 -6.30
N LEU A 56 5.77 -7.77 -5.96
CA LEU A 56 4.31 -7.74 -6.00
C LEU A 56 3.76 -7.79 -4.57
N CYS A 57 2.78 -6.94 -4.30
CA CYS A 57 2.05 -6.96 -3.04
C CYS A 57 1.08 -8.15 -3.01
N ASN A 58 1.19 -9.02 -1.99
CA ASN A 58 0.15 -10.01 -1.72
C ASN A 58 -1.03 -9.37 -0.96
N THR A 59 -2.23 -9.94 -1.13
CA THR A 59 -3.43 -9.68 -0.32
C THR A 59 -3.22 -9.77 1.19
N SER A 60 -2.16 -10.43 1.67
CA SER A 60 -1.79 -10.48 3.09
C SER A 60 -0.92 -9.29 3.56
N GLY A 61 -0.60 -8.33 2.69
CA GLY A 61 0.24 -7.18 3.02
C GLY A 61 1.75 -7.44 3.01
N PHE A 62 2.19 -8.61 2.52
CA PHE A 62 3.60 -8.96 2.34
C PHE A 62 4.05 -8.71 0.89
N CYS A 63 5.25 -8.14 0.72
CA CYS A 63 5.88 -8.00 -0.58
C CYS A 63 6.58 -9.29 -1.01
N LEU A 64 6.21 -9.80 -2.19
CA LEU A 64 6.93 -10.87 -2.89
C LEU A 64 7.97 -10.24 -3.81
N CYS A 65 9.24 -10.30 -3.41
CA CYS A 65 10.32 -9.67 -4.15
C CYS A 65 10.72 -10.44 -5.41
N ASN A 66 11.09 -9.69 -6.44
CA ASN A 66 11.68 -10.21 -7.66
C ASN A 66 13.08 -10.78 -7.36
N GLN A 67 13.55 -11.71 -8.19
CA GLN A 67 14.87 -12.32 -8.03
C GLN A 67 15.97 -11.24 -7.99
N GLY A 68 16.85 -11.29 -6.98
CA GLY A 68 17.85 -10.27 -6.75
C GLY A 68 17.45 -9.21 -5.70
N TRP A 69 16.22 -9.27 -5.18
CA TRP A 69 15.68 -8.32 -4.21
C TRP A 69 15.13 -9.02 -2.97
N GLY A 70 15.25 -8.36 -1.82
CA GLY A 70 14.80 -8.86 -0.53
C GLY A 70 14.51 -7.71 0.44
N GLY A 71 14.12 -8.08 1.66
CA GLY A 71 13.60 -7.13 2.65
C GLY A 71 12.07 -7.06 2.65
N GLU A 72 11.51 -6.44 3.67
CA GLU A 72 10.08 -6.30 3.91
C GLU A 72 9.33 -5.60 2.76
N SER A 73 9.98 -4.64 2.10
CA SER A 73 9.45 -3.85 0.98
C SER A 73 10.23 -4.11 -0.32
N CYS A 74 11.07 -5.15 -0.40
CA CYS A 74 12.00 -5.35 -1.53
C CYS A 74 13.00 -4.18 -1.72
N GLN A 75 13.33 -3.48 -0.63
CA GLN A 75 14.26 -2.36 -0.64
C GLN A 75 15.73 -2.78 -0.70
N LEU A 76 16.04 -4.03 -0.39
CA LEU A 76 17.41 -4.54 -0.32
C LEU A 76 17.72 -5.35 -1.58
N ILE A 77 18.95 -5.23 -2.08
CA ILE A 77 19.47 -6.14 -3.10
C ILE A 77 19.89 -7.42 -2.39
N SER A 78 19.26 -8.53 -2.74
CA SER A 78 19.58 -9.87 -2.25
C SER A 78 20.23 -10.65 -3.38
N CYS A 79 21.56 -10.75 -3.35
CA CYS A 79 22.37 -11.46 -4.35
C CYS A 79 22.20 -12.98 -4.28
#